data_AF-A0AAV5V0U4-F1
#
_entry.id   AF-A0AAV5V0U4-F1
#
_cell.length_a   1.000
_cell.length_b   1.000
_cell.length_c   1.000
_cell.angle_alpha   90.00
_cell.angle_beta   90.00
_cell.angle_gamma   90.00
#
_symmetry.space_group_name_H-M   'P 1'
#
loop_
_entity.id
_entity.type
_entity.pdbx_description
1 polymer ?
#
loop_
_entity_poly.entity_id
_entity_poly.type
_entity_poly.pdbx_seq_one_letter_code
_entity_poly.pdbx_strand_id
1 'polypeptide(L)'
;IISLFYTGIFESIKVFIYIGIVLLLRRYKKFQQQHGNYKMLSRGIYRMTVSAAVSSLGGWLIFLFLFAYHCYEWTTGTRAISFTYYALILRFLVAFNNMIMPWVMLVTFKSVR
;
A
#
# COMPACT_ATOMS: atom_id res chain seq x y z
N ILE A 1 -14.30 -2.29 15.01
CA ILE A 1 -13.68 -1.01 15.46
C ILE A 1 -12.22 -1.18 15.93
N ILE A 2 -11.91 -1.93 16.98
CA ILE A 2 -10.51 -2.09 17.49
C ILE A 2 -9.57 -2.65 16.40
N SER A 3 -9.99 -3.69 15.68
CA SER A 3 -9.24 -4.24 14.54
C SER A 3 -8.98 -3.20 13.44
N LEU A 4 -9.95 -2.32 13.15
CA LEU A 4 -9.79 -1.25 12.16
C LEU A 4 -8.74 -0.23 12.60
N PHE A 5 -8.74 0.15 13.88
CA PHE A 5 -7.73 1.05 14.43
C PHE A 5 -6.32 0.45 14.28
N TYR A 6 -6.14 -0.83 14.62
CA TYR A 6 -4.86 -1.51 14.40
C TYR A 6 -4.48 -1.51 12.92
N THR A 7 -5.40 -1.87 12.02
CA THR A 7 -5.13 -1.86 10.57
C THR A 7 -4.71 -0.47 10.09
N GLY A 8 -5.41 0.59 10.50
CA GLY A 8 -5.06 1.97 10.13
C GLY A 8 -3.68 2.40 10.63
N ILE A 9 -3.32 2.04 11.87
CA ILE A 9 -1.99 2.33 12.43
C ILE A 9 -0.90 1.58 11.66
N PHE A 10 -1.08 0.28 11.41
CA PHE A 10 -0.11 -0.52 10.67
C PHE A 10 0.06 -0.04 9.21
N GLU A 11 -1.02 0.32 8.53
CA GLU A 11 -0.95 0.90 7.17
C GLU A 11 -0.25 2.26 7.18
N SER A 12 -0.52 3.11 8.18
CA SER A 12 0.13 4.42 8.32
C SER A 12 1.63 4.28 8.57
N ILE A 13 2.05 3.39 9.48
CA ILE A 13 3.46 3.09 9.76
C ILE A 13 4.18 2.63 8.49
N LYS A 14 3.56 1.77 7.68
CA LYS A 14 4.12 1.33 6.39
C LYS A 14 4.39 2.50 5.45
N VAL A 15 3.46 3.45 5.33
CA VAL A 15 3.65 4.66 4.51
C VAL A 15 4.83 5.50 5.02
N PHE A 16 4.93 5.72 6.33
CA PHE A 16 6.07 6.45 6.92
C PHE A 16 7.41 5.75 6.65
N ILE A 17 7.46 4.42 6.74
CA ILE A 17 8.65 3.63 6.40
C ILE A 17 9.02 3.83 4.92
N TYR A 18 8.06 3.77 4.00
CA TYR A 18 8.33 3.98 2.57
C TYR A 18 8.83 5.40 2.28
N ILE A 19 8.24 6.43 2.90
CA ILE A 19 8.72 7.81 2.79
C ILE A 19 10.16 7.91 3.33
N GLY A 20 10.44 7.29 4.48
CA GLY A 20 11.78 7.23 5.08
C GLY A 20 12.81 6.59 4.14
N ILE A 21 12.48 5.47 3.51
CA ILE A 21 13.35 4.79 2.54
C ILE A 21 13.62 5.68 1.33
N VAL A 22 12.61 6.38 0.81
CA VAL A 22 12.78 7.31 -0.32
C VAL A 22 13.68 8.50 0.05
N LEU A 23 13.51 9.07 1.25
CA LEU A 23 14.36 10.16 1.74
C LEU A 23 15.80 9.70 1.96
N LEU A 24 15.99 8.51 2.54
CA LEU A 24 17.30 7.88 2.73
C LEU A 24 17.99 7.66 1.37
N LEU A 25 17.27 7.11 0.39
CA LEU A 25 17.76 6.93 -0.99
C LEU A 25 18.17 8.24 -1.64
N ARG A 26 17.40 9.32 -1.46
CA ARG A 26 17.76 10.66 -1.96
C ARG A 26 19.06 11.15 -1.32
N ARG A 27 19.24 10.96 -0.01
CA ARG A 27 20.45 11.33 0.71
C ARG A 27 21.66 10.52 0.24
N TYR A 28 21.53 9.20 0.12
CA TYR A 28 22.56 8.32 -0.42
C TYR A 28 22.94 8.68 -1.86
N LYS A 29 21.95 9.01 -2.71
CA LYS A 29 22.19 9.45 -4.09
C LYS A 29 23.05 10.71 -4.13
N LYS A 30 22.81 11.68 -3.22
CA LYS A 30 23.59 12.92 -3.11
C LYS A 30 25.03 12.67 -2.66
N PHE A 31 25.24 11.78 -1.69
CA PHE A 31 26.60 11.38 -1.24
C PHE A 31 27.38 10.62 -2.31
N GLN A 32 26.74 9.69 -3.03
CA GLN A 32 27.40 8.97 -4.13
C GLN A 32 27.66 9.86 -5.36
N GLN A 33 26.96 11.01 -5.48
CA GLN A 33 27.20 12.02 -6.54
C GLN A 33 28.57 12.63 -6.46
N GLN A 34 29.07 12.70 -5.24
CA GLN A 34 30.39 13.22 -4.95
C GLN A 34 31.49 12.16 -5.12
N HIS A 35 31.17 10.86 -5.18
CA HIS A 35 32.13 9.75 -5.16
C HIS A 35 32.16 8.90 -6.44
N GLY A 36 31.50 9.33 -7.53
CA GLY A 36 31.75 8.86 -8.90
C GLY A 36 31.22 7.48 -9.31
N ASN A 37 30.78 6.62 -8.38
CA ASN A 37 30.36 5.26 -8.75
C ASN A 37 28.82 5.10 -8.76
N TYR A 38 28.25 5.10 -9.96
CA TYR A 38 26.81 5.02 -10.19
C TYR A 38 26.48 3.82 -11.06
N LYS A 39 25.41 3.09 -10.69
CA LYS A 39 24.23 2.93 -11.58
C LYS A 39 23.25 1.83 -11.15
N MET A 40 23.65 0.84 -10.36
CA MET A 40 22.84 -0.39 -10.26
C MET A 40 22.05 -0.55 -8.95
N LEU A 41 22.68 -0.32 -7.78
CA LEU A 41 22.04 -0.56 -6.48
C LEU A 41 20.83 0.37 -6.21
N SER A 42 20.98 1.66 -6.51
CA SER A 42 19.93 2.67 -6.26
C SER A 42 18.65 2.43 -7.06
N ARG A 43 18.75 1.90 -8.29
CA ARG A 43 17.60 1.71 -9.19
C ARG A 43 16.74 0.50 -8.79
N GLY A 44 17.38 -0.57 -8.29
CA GLY A 44 16.69 -1.76 -7.78
C GLY A 44 15.92 -1.46 -6.49
N ILE A 45 16.56 -0.77 -5.53
CA ILE A 45 15.91 -0.40 -4.27
C ILE A 45 14.74 0.55 -4.54
N TYR A 46 14.92 1.59 -5.37
CA TYR A 46 13.84 2.50 -5.72
C TYR A 46 12.62 1.79 -6.32
N ARG A 47 12.87 0.86 -7.25
CA ARG A 47 11.83 0.01 -7.87
C ARG A 47 11.09 -0.84 -6.84
N MET A 48 11.81 -1.47 -5.92
CA MET A 48 11.23 -2.26 -4.84
C MET A 48 10.41 -1.39 -3.88
N THR A 49 10.88 -0.18 -3.52
CA THR A 49 10.12 0.75 -2.66
C THR A 49 8.85 1.25 -3.34
N VAL A 50 8.90 1.59 -4.63
CA VAL A 50 7.71 1.97 -5.41
C VAL A 50 6.73 0.79 -5.50
N SER A 51 7.24 -0.42 -5.72
CA SER A 51 6.40 -1.64 -5.73
C SER A 51 5.67 -1.83 -4.41
N ALA A 52 6.40 -1.72 -3.31
CA ALA A 52 5.85 -1.87 -1.97
C ALA A 52 4.82 -0.78 -1.65
N ALA A 53 5.05 0.46 -2.08
CA ALA A 53 4.11 1.57 -1.93
C ALA A 53 2.82 1.34 -2.74
N VAL A 54 2.93 0.89 -3.99
CA VAL A 54 1.75 0.57 -4.84
C VAL A 54 0.98 -0.62 -4.25
N SER A 55 1.67 -1.63 -3.71
CA SER A 55 1.02 -2.74 -3.02
C SER A 55 0.27 -2.31 -1.77
N SER A 56 0.71 -1.26 -1.07
CA SER A 56 0.02 -0.73 0.12
C SER A 56 -1.27 0.02 -0.23
N LEU A 57 -1.42 0.54 -1.46
CA LEU A 57 -2.65 1.22 -1.89
C LEU A 57 -3.87 0.28 -1.88
N GLY A 58 -3.69 -1.01 -2.18
CA GLY A 58 -4.77 -2.00 -2.11
C GLY A 58 -5.26 -2.23 -0.68
N GLY A 59 -4.36 -2.23 0.31
CA GLY A 59 -4.71 -2.30 1.74
C GLY A 59 -5.48 -1.06 2.21
N TRP A 60 -5.07 0.13 1.75
CA TRP A 60 -5.77 1.39 2.03
C TRP A 60 -7.17 1.44 1.44
N LEU A 61 -7.40 0.87 0.25
CA LEU A 61 -8.73 0.76 -0.36
C LEU A 61 -9.69 -0.05 0.52
N ILE A 62 -9.24 -1.18 1.04
CA ILE A 62 -10.03 -2.02 1.97
C ILE A 62 -10.29 -1.27 3.28
N PHE A 63 -9.26 -0.62 3.83
CA PHE A 63 -9.40 0.17 5.06
C PHE A 63 -10.40 1.32 4.91
N LEU A 64 -10.31 2.10 3.82
CA LEU A 64 -11.23 3.22 3.55
C LEU A 64 -12.67 2.74 3.37
N PHE A 65 -12.89 1.61 2.69
CA PHE A 65 -14.22 1.02 2.54
C PHE A 65 -14.81 0.64 3.90
N LEU A 66 -14.05 -0.07 4.75
CA LEU A 66 -14.52 -0.49 6.07
C LEU A 66 -14.73 0.72 7.01
N PHE A 67 -13.84 1.72 6.92
CA PHE A 67 -13.96 2.96 7.68
C PHE A 67 -15.23 3.72 7.29
N ALA A 68 -15.47 3.93 6.01
CA ALA A 68 -16.67 4.61 5.52
C ALA A 68 -17.96 3.86 5.90
N TYR A 69 -17.96 2.52 5.79
CA TYR A 69 -19.10 1.69 6.19
C TYR A 69 -19.41 1.83 7.70
N HIS A 70 -18.40 1.73 8.57
CA HIS A 70 -18.59 1.89 10.01
C HIS A 70 -18.95 3.33 10.41
N CYS A 71 -18.39 4.34 9.75
CA CYS A 71 -18.77 5.74 9.99
C CYS A 71 -20.25 5.96 9.66
N TYR A 72 -20.73 5.44 8.53
CA TYR A 72 -22.14 5.55 8.16
C TYR A 72 -23.06 4.82 9.14
N GLU A 73 -22.71 3.60 9.54
CA GLU A 73 -23.49 2.83 10.51
C GLU A 73 -23.55 3.55 11.86
N TRP A 74 -22.45 4.19 12.27
CA TRP A 74 -22.38 4.98 13.50
C TRP A 74 -23.20 6.28 13.43
N THR A 75 -23.22 7.00 12.30
CA THR A 75 -23.98 8.25 12.18
C THR A 75 -25.48 8.04 12.00
N THR A 76 -25.86 6.97 11.31
CA THR A 76 -27.24 6.77 10.85
C THR A 76 -27.98 5.71 11.65
N GLY A 77 -27.26 4.91 12.46
CA GLY A 77 -27.81 3.78 13.23
C GLY A 77 -28.42 2.67 12.37
N THR A 78 -28.27 2.76 11.04
CA THR A 78 -28.86 1.88 10.05
C THR A 78 -27.79 1.34 9.12
N ARG A 79 -28.01 0.14 8.56
CA ARG A 79 -27.07 -0.49 7.63
C ARG A 79 -27.21 0.14 6.25
N ALA A 80 -26.13 0.73 5.74
CA ALA A 80 -26.09 1.32 4.39
C ALA A 80 -26.43 0.31 3.28
N ILE A 81 -25.96 -0.92 3.45
CA ILE A 81 -25.94 -1.95 2.41
C ILE A 81 -26.35 -3.28 3.05
N SER A 82 -27.07 -4.13 2.30
CA SER A 82 -27.40 -5.48 2.76
C SER A 82 -26.12 -6.32 2.91
N PHE A 83 -26.16 -7.30 3.82
CA PHE A 83 -25.00 -8.13 4.11
C PHE A 83 -24.42 -8.83 2.87
N THR A 84 -25.27 -9.23 1.93
CA THR A 84 -24.86 -9.90 0.68
C THR A 84 -24.00 -8.98 -0.19
N TYR A 85 -24.42 -7.73 -0.39
CA TYR A 85 -23.68 -6.77 -1.20
C TYR A 85 -22.40 -6.33 -0.49
N TYR A 86 -22.44 -6.15 0.84
CA TYR A 86 -21.24 -5.88 1.63
C TYR A 86 -20.18 -6.99 1.46
N ALA A 87 -20.57 -8.25 1.59
CA ALA A 87 -19.66 -9.38 1.44
C ALA A 87 -19.09 -9.48 0.02
N LEU A 88 -19.89 -9.17 -1.00
CA LEU A 88 -19.46 -9.17 -2.40
C LEU A 88 -18.42 -8.08 -2.66
N ILE A 89 -18.66 -6.84 -2.20
CA ILE A 89 -17.71 -5.73 -2.35
C ILE A 89 -16.40 -6.03 -1.61
N LEU A 90 -16.49 -6.55 -0.39
CA LEU A 90 -15.30 -6.91 0.38
C LEU A 90 -14.48 -8.01 -0.31
N ARG A 91 -15.12 -9.06 -0.81
CA ARG A 91 -14.45 -10.13 -1.57
C ARG A 91 -13.79 -9.59 -2.83
N PHE A 92 -14.46 -8.70 -3.54
CA PHE A 92 -13.90 -8.04 -4.72
C PHE A 92 -12.66 -7.20 -4.39
N LEU A 93 -12.73 -6.38 -3.34
CA LEU A 93 -11.59 -5.55 -2.90
C LEU A 93 -10.41 -6.41 -2.43
N VAL A 94 -10.67 -7.51 -1.72
CA VAL A 94 -9.63 -8.45 -1.29
C VAL A 94 -9.01 -9.16 -2.49
N ALA A 95 -9.81 -9.63 -3.45
CA ALA A 95 -9.31 -10.23 -4.67
C ALA A 95 -8.44 -9.25 -5.47
N PHE A 96 -8.90 -7.99 -5.61
CA PHE A 96 -8.14 -6.94 -6.27
C PHE A 96 -6.81 -6.65 -5.56
N ASN A 97 -6.81 -6.51 -4.23
CA ASN A 97 -5.60 -6.31 -3.44
C ASN A 97 -4.58 -7.47 -3.62
N ASN A 98 -5.08 -8.71 -3.62
CA ASN A 98 -4.24 -9.89 -3.82
C ASN A 98 -3.71 -10.01 -5.26
N MET A 99 -4.41 -9.43 -6.24
CA MET A 99 -3.92 -9.33 -7.62
C MET A 99 -2.87 -8.22 -7.77
N ILE A 100 -3.02 -7.05 -7.14
CA ILE A 100 -2.08 -5.93 -7.32
C ILE A 100 -0.63 -6.36 -7.04
N MET A 101 -0.38 -7.13 -5.99
CA MET A 101 0.97 -7.52 -5.58
C MET A 101 1.77 -8.30 -6.64
N PRO A 102 1.28 -9.44 -7.20
CA PRO A 102 1.98 -10.13 -8.28
C PRO A 102 2.09 -9.30 -9.55
N TRP A 103 1.08 -8.50 -9.91
CA TRP A 103 1.14 -7.61 -11.08
C TRP A 103 2.24 -6.55 -10.93
N VAL A 104 2.34 -5.93 -9.77
CA VAL A 104 3.39 -4.96 -9.45
C VAL A 104 4.78 -5.62 -9.47
N MET A 105 4.90 -6.84 -8.98
CA MET A 105 6.16 -7.60 -9.01
C MET A 105 6.60 -7.91 -10.45
N LEU A 106 5.68 -8.37 -11.32
CA LEU A 106 5.92 -8.62 -12.75
C LEU A 106 6.31 -7.36 -13.54
N VAL A 107 5.69 -6.23 -13.23
CA VAL A 107 6.02 -4.95 -13.88
C VAL A 107 7.41 -4.47 -13.46
N THR A 108 7.78 -4.68 -12.20
CA THR A 108 8.94 -4.03 -11.60
C THR A 108 10.24 -4.84 -11.74
N PHE A 109 10.15 -6.16 -11.64
CA PHE A 109 11.30 -7.06 -11.73
C PHE A 109 11.39 -7.70 -13.11
N LYS A 110 12.40 -7.31 -13.88
CA LYS A 110 12.69 -7.91 -15.19
C LYS A 110 13.05 -9.40 -15.11
N SER A 111 13.50 -9.89 -13.97
CA SER A 111 13.86 -11.31 -13.78
C SER A 111 12.65 -12.22 -13.57
N VAL A 112 11.48 -11.66 -13.26
CA VAL A 112 10.24 -12.40 -13.00
C VAL A 112 9.32 -12.42 -14.23
N ARG A 113 9.57 -11.52 -15.19
CA ARG A 113 8.91 -11.47 -16.50
C ARG A 113 9.62 -12.39 -17.48
#